data_AF-A0A380DKK0-F1
#
_entry.id   AF-A0A380DKK0-F1
#
_cell.length_a   1.000
_cell.length_b   1.000
_cell.length_c   1.000
_cell.angle_alpha   90.00
_cell.angle_beta   90.00
_cell.angle_gamma   90.00
#
_symmetry.space_group_name_H-M   'P 1'
#
loop_
_entity.id
_entity.type
_entity.pdbx_description
1 polymer ?
#
loop_
_entity_poly.entity_id
_entity_poly.type
_entity_poly.pdbx_seq_one_letter_code
_entity_poly.pdbx_strand_id
1 'polypeptide(L)'
;METLKSNKARLEYLINDMRRERNDNDVMVMPSSFEDLWELYRGLANVRPALPVSDEYLAVQDAMLSDLNRQHVTDLKDLKPIKGDNIFVWQGDITTLKIDAIVNAANSRFLGCMQANHDCIDNIIHTKRVFKFDLIVQR
;
A
#
# COMPACT_ATOMS: atom_id res chain seq x y z
N MET A 1 -16.63 -6.21 -16.01
CA MET A 1 -15.21 -5.87 -15.83
C MET A 1 -14.39 -7.12 -16.03
N GLU A 2 -13.50 -7.13 -17.02
CA GLU A 2 -12.46 -8.16 -17.09
C GLU A 2 -11.64 -8.10 -15.80
N THR A 3 -11.65 -9.17 -15.02
CA THR A 3 -10.74 -9.31 -13.88
C THR A 3 -9.32 -9.24 -14.41
N LEU A 4 -8.63 -8.12 -14.15
CA LEU A 4 -7.20 -7.98 -14.42
C LEU A 4 -6.48 -9.15 -13.73
N LYS A 5 -5.91 -10.05 -14.54
CA LYS A 5 -5.40 -11.35 -14.06
C LYS A 5 -4.05 -11.25 -13.34
N SER A 6 -3.29 -10.17 -13.55
CA SER A 6 -1.95 -10.00 -12.97
C SER A 6 -1.82 -8.71 -12.17
N ASN A 7 -0.99 -8.72 -11.13
CA ASN A 7 -0.68 -7.51 -10.34
C ASN A 7 -0.01 -6.41 -11.18
N LYS A 8 0.74 -6.76 -12.23
CA LYS A 8 1.29 -5.78 -13.17
C LYS A 8 0.19 -4.99 -13.88
N ALA A 9 -0.80 -5.67 -14.43
CA ALA A 9 -1.92 -5.01 -15.12
C ALA A 9 -2.75 -4.16 -14.14
N ARG A 10 -2.88 -4.60 -12.88
CA ARG A 10 -3.51 -3.79 -11.81
C ARG A 10 -2.70 -2.53 -11.50
N LEU A 11 -1.37 -2.61 -11.40
CA LEU A 11 -0.52 -1.44 -11.21
C LEU A 11 -0.65 -0.45 -12.37
N GLU A 12 -0.58 -0.92 -13.61
CA GLU A 12 -0.74 -0.09 -14.80
C GLU A 12 -2.09 0.65 -14.80
N TYR A 13 -3.17 -0.05 -14.43
CA TYR A 13 -4.50 0.56 -14.26
C TYR A 13 -4.47 1.68 -13.21
N LEU A 14 -3.98 1.39 -12.00
CA LEU A 14 -3.97 2.34 -10.88
C LEU A 14 -3.11 3.58 -11.18
N ILE A 15 -1.97 3.39 -11.83
CA ILE A 15 -1.09 4.48 -12.27
C ILE A 15 -1.80 5.36 -13.29
N ASN A 16 -2.44 4.75 -14.30
CA ASN A 16 -3.16 5.50 -15.33
C ASN A 16 -4.32 6.31 -14.75
N ASP A 17 -5.06 5.76 -13.79
CA ASP A 17 -6.17 6.45 -13.13
C ASP A 17 -5.68 7.69 -12.36
N MET A 18 -4.61 7.55 -11.57
CA MET A 18 -4.02 8.68 -10.83
C MET A 18 -3.42 9.75 -11.76
N ARG A 19 -2.88 9.37 -12.92
CA ARG A 19 -2.37 10.35 -13.90
C ARG A 19 -3.49 11.13 -14.57
N ARG A 20 -4.59 10.44 -14.94
CA ARG A 20 -5.79 11.08 -15.49
C ARG A 20 -6.39 12.08 -14.50
N GLU A 21 -6.47 11.73 -13.22
CA GLU A 21 -6.94 12.64 -12.16
C GLU A 21 -6.13 13.95 -12.11
N ARG A 22 -4.83 13.90 -12.41
CA ARG A 22 -3.93 15.07 -12.38
C ARG A 22 -3.91 15.87 -13.69
N ASN A 23 -4.67 15.46 -14.70
CA ASN A 23 -4.55 15.98 -16.08
C ASN A 23 -3.11 15.91 -16.63
N ASP A 24 -2.34 14.92 -16.18
CA ASP A 24 -0.99 14.66 -16.68
C ASP A 24 -1.10 14.00 -18.05
N ASN A 25 -1.03 14.81 -19.10
CA ASN A 25 -1.10 14.39 -20.49
C ASN A 25 0.29 14.14 -21.11
N ASP A 26 1.36 14.22 -20.31
CA ASP A 26 2.71 14.02 -20.84
C ASP A 26 2.90 12.57 -21.28
N VAL A 27 3.60 12.41 -22.41
CA VAL A 27 3.95 11.10 -22.94
C VAL A 27 4.99 10.48 -22.02
N MET A 28 4.54 9.63 -21.10
CA MET A 28 5.39 8.82 -20.25
C MET A 28 5.44 7.40 -20.79
N VAL A 29 6.64 6.86 -20.93
CA VAL A 29 6.84 5.44 -21.21
C VAL A 29 6.56 4.67 -19.92
N MET A 30 5.53 3.83 -19.93
CA MET A 30 5.25 2.96 -18.79
C MET A 30 6.40 1.97 -18.60
N PRO A 31 6.93 1.82 -17.37
CA PRO A 31 7.93 0.81 -17.08
C PRO A 31 7.40 -0.60 -17.35
N SER A 32 8.30 -1.52 -17.69
CA SER A 32 7.94 -2.90 -18.04
C SER A 32 8.15 -3.89 -16.88
N SER A 33 8.97 -3.57 -15.89
CA SER A 33 9.22 -4.42 -14.71
C SER A 33 8.13 -4.21 -13.65
N PHE A 34 7.93 -5.19 -12.76
CA PHE A 34 6.97 -5.02 -11.67
C PHE A 34 7.50 -4.02 -10.62
N GLU A 35 8.80 -4.05 -10.39
CA GLU A 35 9.52 -3.23 -9.41
C GLU A 35 9.43 -1.74 -9.76
N ASP A 36 9.66 -1.39 -11.03
CA ASP A 36 9.57 0.01 -11.48
C ASP A 36 8.12 0.49 -11.52
N LEU A 37 7.17 -0.38 -11.88
CA LEU A 37 5.73 -0.07 -11.78
C LEU A 37 5.32 0.16 -10.33
N TRP A 38 5.81 -0.65 -9.39
CA TRP A 38 5.53 -0.51 -7.97
C TRP A 38 6.08 0.82 -7.43
N GLU A 39 7.33 1.16 -7.74
CA GLU A 39 7.93 2.44 -7.32
C GLU A 39 7.19 3.64 -7.92
N LEU A 40 6.79 3.58 -9.19
CA LEU A 40 5.97 4.62 -9.80
C LEU A 40 4.60 4.77 -9.12
N TYR A 41 3.89 3.66 -8.91
CA TYR A 41 2.62 3.65 -8.18
C TYR A 41 2.78 4.21 -6.76
N ARG A 42 3.79 3.75 -6.02
CA ARG A 42 4.10 4.18 -4.66
C ARG A 42 4.32 5.69 -4.61
N GLY A 43 5.17 6.23 -5.48
CA GLY A 43 5.44 7.66 -5.56
C GLY A 43 4.17 8.48 -5.80
N LEU A 44 3.34 8.06 -6.76
CA LEU A 44 2.05 8.70 -7.06
C LEU A 44 1.08 8.63 -5.88
N ALA A 45 0.93 7.46 -5.27
CA ALA A 45 0.04 7.24 -4.13
C ALA A 45 0.47 8.07 -2.90
N ASN A 46 1.77 8.18 -2.62
CA ASN A 46 2.30 8.93 -1.48
C ASN A 46 1.96 10.41 -1.56
N VAL A 47 2.11 11.02 -2.74
CA VAL A 47 1.90 12.47 -2.90
C VAL A 47 0.45 12.84 -3.24
N ARG A 48 -0.43 11.85 -3.44
CA ARG A 48 -1.83 12.08 -3.78
C ARG A 48 -2.55 12.70 -2.58
N PRO A 49 -3.25 13.84 -2.74
CA PRO A 49 -4.11 14.38 -1.69
C PRO A 49 -5.18 13.35 -1.30
N ALA A 50 -5.58 13.31 -0.03
CA ALA A 50 -6.66 12.42 0.41
C ALA A 50 -8.01 12.98 -0.06
N LEU A 51 -8.31 12.72 -1.33
CA LEU A 51 -9.58 13.00 -2.00
C LEU A 51 -10.27 11.68 -2.34
N PRO A 52 -11.60 11.68 -2.50
CA PRO A 52 -12.34 10.49 -2.94
C PRO A 52 -11.72 9.86 -4.19
N VAL A 53 -11.78 8.54 -4.27
CA VAL A 53 -11.39 7.73 -5.43
C VAL A 53 -12.62 6.96 -5.93
N SER A 54 -12.58 6.49 -7.17
CA SER A 54 -13.65 5.66 -7.72
C SER A 54 -13.73 4.30 -7.00
N ASP A 55 -14.93 3.72 -6.92
CA ASP A 55 -15.11 2.36 -6.40
C ASP A 55 -14.36 1.32 -7.24
N GLU A 56 -14.19 1.59 -8.54
CA GLU A 56 -13.41 0.76 -9.45
C GLU A 56 -11.92 0.76 -9.07
N TYR A 57 -11.34 1.93 -8.78
CA TYR A 57 -9.98 2.06 -8.29
C TYR A 57 -9.79 1.28 -6.99
N LEU A 58 -10.72 1.43 -6.04
CA LEU A 58 -10.67 0.72 -4.75
C LEU A 58 -10.72 -0.81 -4.94
N ALA A 59 -11.57 -1.31 -5.84
CA ALA A 59 -11.67 -2.74 -6.11
C ALA A 59 -10.39 -3.31 -6.73
N VAL A 60 -9.78 -2.59 -7.69
CA VAL A 60 -8.52 -3.01 -8.32
C VAL A 60 -7.36 -2.98 -7.33
N GLN A 61 -7.30 -1.93 -6.49
CA GLN A 61 -6.27 -1.79 -5.46
C GLN A 61 -6.39 -2.87 -4.39
N ASP A 62 -7.59 -3.12 -3.88
CA ASP A 62 -7.84 -4.14 -2.85
C ASP A 62 -7.45 -5.54 -3.35
N ALA A 63 -7.81 -5.87 -4.60
CA ALA A 63 -7.40 -7.14 -5.21
C ALA A 63 -5.87 -7.27 -5.33
N MET A 64 -5.18 -6.21 -5.74
CA MET A 64 -3.72 -6.20 -5.85
C MET A 64 -3.03 -6.35 -4.48
N LEU A 65 -3.43 -5.53 -3.50
CA LEU A 65 -2.82 -5.52 -2.17
C LEU A 65 -3.11 -6.81 -1.41
N SER A 66 -4.33 -7.35 -1.53
CA SER A 66 -4.69 -8.65 -0.96
C SER A 66 -3.82 -9.77 -1.52
N ASP A 67 -3.57 -9.78 -2.83
CA ASP A 67 -2.71 -10.79 -3.46
C ASP A 67 -1.24 -10.64 -3.03
N LEU A 68 -0.72 -9.42 -2.92
CA LEU A 68 0.67 -9.17 -2.49
C LEU A 68 0.90 -9.52 -1.02
N ASN A 69 0.00 -9.08 -0.13
CA ASN A 69 0.18 -9.25 1.31
C ASN A 69 -0.06 -10.71 1.76
N ARG A 70 -0.74 -11.53 0.97
CA ARG A 70 -1.01 -12.95 1.27
C ARG A 70 0.14 -13.90 0.95
N GLN A 71 1.12 -13.51 0.15
CA GLN A 71 2.17 -14.42 -0.33
C GLN A 71 3.11 -14.91 0.79
N HIS A 72 3.35 -14.09 1.81
CA HIS A 72 4.34 -14.37 2.87
C HIS A 72 3.82 -14.01 4.27
N VAL A 73 2.61 -14.48 4.60
CA VAL A 73 1.99 -14.21 5.90
C VAL A 73 2.68 -15.00 7.01
N THR A 74 3.03 -14.31 8.09
CA THR A 74 3.41 -14.94 9.37
C THR A 74 2.25 -14.78 10.34
N ASP A 75 1.73 -15.87 10.92
CA ASP A 75 0.71 -15.80 11.97
C ASP A 75 1.40 -15.70 13.34
N LEU A 76 0.93 -14.79 14.21
CA LEU A 76 1.44 -14.69 15.59
C LEU A 76 1.40 -16.03 16.32
N LYS A 77 0.42 -16.88 16.00
CA LYS A 77 0.26 -18.23 16.59
C LYS A 77 1.42 -19.17 16.29
N ASP A 78 2.17 -18.92 15.23
CA ASP A 78 3.33 -19.72 14.83
C ASP A 78 4.64 -19.21 15.50
N LEU A 79 4.58 -18.07 16.19
CA LEU A 79 5.72 -17.49 16.89
C LEU A 79 5.82 -18.00 18.32
N LYS A 80 7.04 -17.95 18.87
CA LYS A 80 7.30 -18.30 20.26
C LYS A 80 7.64 -17.05 21.06
N PRO A 81 7.07 -16.87 22.26
CA PRO A 81 7.41 -15.74 23.11
C PRO A 81 8.87 -15.86 23.58
N ILE A 82 9.54 -14.72 23.69
CA ILE A 82 10.91 -14.62 24.21
C ILE A 82 10.94 -14.35 25.72
N LYS A 83 9.86 -13.78 26.27
CA LYS A 83 9.76 -13.47 27.71
C LYS A 83 8.33 -13.65 28.18
N GLY A 84 8.16 -14.50 29.19
CA GLY A 84 6.83 -14.94 29.64
C GLY A 84 6.04 -15.57 28.51
N ASP A 85 4.73 -15.39 28.53
CA ASP A 85 3.80 -15.97 27.54
C ASP A 85 3.26 -14.92 26.55
N ASN A 86 3.73 -13.66 26.63
CA ASN A 86 3.10 -12.52 25.95
C ASN A 86 4.07 -11.52 25.30
N ILE A 87 5.38 -11.69 25.41
CA ILE A 87 6.37 -10.83 24.75
C ILE A 87 7.10 -11.62 23.68
N PHE A 88 7.06 -11.10 22.45
CA PHE A 88 7.67 -11.68 21.27
C PHE A 88 8.70 -10.70 20.69
N VAL A 89 9.76 -11.24 20.10
CA VAL A 89 10.65 -10.50 19.21
C VAL A 89 10.62 -11.22 17.88
N TRP A 90 10.33 -10.47 16.82
CA TRP A 90 10.16 -11.01 15.49
C TRP A 90 10.88 -10.13 14.47
N GLN A 91 11.52 -10.75 13.49
CA GLN A 91 12.21 -10.10 12.40
C GLN A 91 11.48 -10.45 11.09
N GLY A 92 10.92 -9.44 10.43
CA GLY A 92 10.20 -9.60 9.17
C GLY A 92 9.53 -8.31 8.70
N ASP A 93 8.76 -8.41 7.61
CA ASP A 93 7.96 -7.30 7.08
C ASP A 93 6.66 -7.16 7.86
N ILE A 94 6.53 -6.09 8.67
CA ILE A 94 5.34 -5.86 9.50
C ILE A 94 4.01 -5.91 8.74
N THR A 95 4.02 -5.64 7.43
CA THR A 95 2.83 -5.66 6.57
C THR A 95 2.33 -7.06 6.24
N THR A 96 3.07 -8.11 6.61
CA THR A 96 2.70 -9.52 6.44
C THR A 96 2.51 -10.27 7.77
N LEU A 97 2.59 -9.57 8.90
CA LEU A 97 2.30 -10.16 10.21
C LEU A 97 0.78 -10.17 10.45
N LYS A 98 0.21 -11.36 10.58
CA LYS A 98 -1.19 -11.55 10.96
C LYS A 98 -1.32 -11.46 12.48
N ILE A 99 -1.77 -10.29 12.92
CA ILE A 99 -2.02 -9.92 14.32
C ILE A 99 -3.23 -8.95 14.36
N ASP A 100 -3.81 -8.76 15.54
CA ASP A 100 -4.99 -7.91 15.71
C ASP A 100 -4.74 -6.44 15.39
N ALA A 101 -3.54 -5.92 15.73
CA ALA A 101 -3.16 -4.54 15.46
C ALA A 101 -1.65 -4.39 15.30
N ILE A 102 -1.25 -3.42 14.48
CA ILE A 102 0.13 -2.92 14.36
C ILE A 102 0.14 -1.44 14.72
N VAL A 103 1.25 -0.95 15.27
CA VAL A 103 1.41 0.47 15.62
C VAL A 103 2.16 1.17 14.49
N ASN A 104 1.59 2.26 13.97
CA ASN A 104 2.23 3.12 12.97
C ASN A 104 2.91 4.33 13.65
N ALA A 105 4.15 4.65 13.24
CA ALA A 105 4.82 5.89 13.64
C ALA A 105 4.41 7.06 12.73
N ALA A 106 3.18 7.53 12.94
CA ALA A 106 2.58 8.61 12.16
C ALA A 106 3.26 9.97 12.42
N ASN A 107 3.10 10.89 11.46
CA ASN A 107 3.48 12.29 11.63
C ASN A 107 2.28 13.15 12.09
N SER A 108 2.53 14.40 12.49
CA SER A 108 1.51 15.30 13.06
C SER A 108 0.36 15.66 12.11
N ARG A 109 0.52 15.44 10.80
CA ARG A 109 -0.57 15.65 9.82
C ARG A 109 -1.50 14.44 9.71
N PHE A 110 -1.08 13.27 10.19
CA PHE A 110 -1.86 12.02 10.20
C PHE A 110 -2.29 11.47 8.82
N LEU A 111 -1.88 12.11 7.71
CA LEU A 111 -2.16 11.70 6.32
C LEU A 111 -1.13 10.72 5.73
N GLY A 112 -0.33 10.09 6.59
CA GLY A 112 0.80 9.28 6.15
C GLY A 112 1.99 10.09 5.63
N CYS A 113 2.93 9.38 5.02
CA CYS A 113 4.11 9.99 4.42
C CYS A 113 3.82 10.52 3.02
N MET A 114 3.84 11.85 2.88
CA MET A 114 3.59 12.54 1.59
C MET A 114 4.87 12.83 0.79
N GLN A 115 5.97 12.14 1.09
CA GLN A 115 7.21 12.19 0.32
C GLN A 115 7.27 10.96 -0.57
N ALA A 116 7.36 11.18 -1.88
CA ALA A 116 7.42 10.11 -2.87
C ALA A 116 8.56 9.13 -2.55
N ASN A 117 8.21 7.84 -2.48
CA ASN A 117 9.16 6.72 -2.34
C ASN A 117 10.00 6.75 -1.06
N HIS A 118 9.61 7.55 -0.07
CA HIS A 118 10.38 7.70 1.16
C HIS A 118 10.37 6.43 2.01
N ASP A 119 11.56 5.96 2.37
CA ASP A 119 11.77 4.74 3.17
C ASP A 119 11.48 4.98 4.66
N CYS A 120 10.20 5.08 5.00
CA CYS A 120 9.75 5.16 6.39
C CYS A 120 8.54 4.26 6.63
N ILE A 121 8.36 3.84 7.89
CA ILE A 121 7.31 2.89 8.27
C ILE A 121 5.89 3.40 7.94
N ASP A 122 5.66 4.71 8.06
CA ASP A 122 4.40 5.37 7.73
C ASP A 122 4.07 5.21 6.23
N ASN A 123 5.06 5.38 5.36
CA ASN A 123 4.94 5.16 3.92
C ASN A 123 4.67 3.69 3.59
N ILE A 124 5.42 2.78 4.21
CA ILE A 124 5.30 1.32 4.00
C ILE A 124 3.88 0.86 4.37
N ILE A 125 3.40 1.22 5.57
CA ILE A 125 2.07 0.85 6.05
C ILE A 125 0.96 1.46 5.17
N HIS A 126 1.06 2.75 4.82
CA HIS A 126 0.05 3.42 3.99
C HIS A 126 0.02 2.87 2.56
N THR A 127 1.16 2.51 1.97
CA THR A 127 1.22 1.98 0.60
C THR A 127 0.72 0.53 0.51
N LYS A 128 0.91 -0.26 1.58
CA LYS A 128 0.48 -1.67 1.64
C LYS A 128 -0.96 -1.87 2.14
N ARG A 129 -1.71 -0.80 2.37
CA ARG A 129 -3.13 -0.84 2.78
C ARG A 129 -4.02 -0.15 1.75
N VAL A 130 -5.31 -0.45 1.76
CA VAL A 130 -6.29 0.18 0.87
C VAL A 130 -6.38 1.69 1.16
N PHE A 131 -6.44 2.50 0.10
CA PHE A 131 -6.46 3.97 0.12
C PHE A 131 -7.61 4.54 0.96
N LYS A 132 -8.67 3.76 1.14
CA LYS A 132 -9.81 4.09 2.00
C LYS A 132 -9.39 4.52 3.41
N PHE A 133 -8.26 4.02 3.92
CA PHE A 133 -7.77 4.41 5.23
C PHE A 133 -7.22 5.85 5.25
N ASP A 134 -6.65 6.37 4.14
CA ASP A 134 -6.24 7.79 4.04
C ASP A 134 -7.41 8.77 4.15
N LEU A 135 -8.61 8.33 3.76
CA LEU A 135 -9.85 9.11 3.92
C LEU A 135 -10.41 9.06 5.35
N ILE A 136 -10.07 8.03 6.12
CA ILE A 136 -10.53 7.86 7.50
C ILE A 136 -9.73 8.78 8.44
N VAL A 137 -8.42 8.88 8.23
CA VAL A 137 -7.50 9.69 9.07
C VAL A 137 -7.64 11.20 8.88
N GLN A 138 -8.44 11.65 7.91
CA GLN A 138 -8.75 13.06 7.68
C GLN A 138 -9.79 13.66 8.65
N ARG A 139 -10.46 12.82 9.44
CA ARG A 139 -11.52 13.25 10.37
C ARG A 139 -10.98 13.49 11.77
#